data_AF-A0A7C1WED9-F1
#
_entry.id   AF-A0A7C1WED9-F1
#
_cell.length_a   1.000
_cell.length_b   1.000
_cell.length_c   1.000
_cell.angle_alpha   90.00
_cell.angle_beta   90.00
_cell.angle_gamma   90.00
#
_symmetry.space_group_name_H-M   'P 1'
#
loop_
_entity.id
_entity.type
_entity.pdbx_description
1 polymer ?
#
loop_
_entity_poly.entity_id
_entity_poly.type
_entity_poly.pdbx_seq_one_letter_code
_entity_poly.pdbx_strand_id
1 'polypeptide(L)'
;MVIDITNLLKPKNDKLLETKNTHNIIKFCIEIQNFLNNYALHLNMDRRFVKQALIDQRAEIDKILTEENIIERENLDEFTSILNDKLIKVITGVRRCGKSVFSHLSLKTKNYAYTNFDDERLIGIETKDLNILIELLHEIYGEFSFILLDEIQNIPNWELFANRLLRQDYNVIITGSNSSLLSRELASHLTGRCISFKMYPFSFREYLTYFGIKTSNTPTTKEIGNIKHQLSKYISLGGFPESYKVSDRRLYLRELYDMIISRDIVERYNVKFVRDLREIASYLISNFSSTISYNKLRNIFKIKSVHTIKNYISYIEDAYLVIQLFPFSRKIKHQLMQPKKIYCIDTGLIESINPGCVEDIGKIMENIVAIDLLRRENRNDI
;
A
#
# COMPACT_ATOMS: atom_id res chain seq x y z
N MET A 1 13.61 2.51 -36.79
CA MET A 1 14.25 3.37 -37.81
C MET A 1 13.45 4.68 -37.81
N VAL A 2 13.87 5.67 -37.03
CA VAL A 2 13.15 6.95 -36.91
C VAL A 2 13.57 7.80 -38.10
N ILE A 3 12.64 8.12 -39.00
CA ILE A 3 12.91 9.07 -40.09
C ILE A 3 12.82 10.46 -39.46
N ASP A 4 13.97 11.13 -39.33
CA ASP A 4 14.03 12.51 -38.86
C ASP A 4 13.69 13.47 -40.00
N ILE A 5 12.41 13.84 -40.07
CA ILE A 5 11.85 14.72 -41.11
C ILE A 5 12.25 16.18 -40.89
N THR A 6 12.84 16.54 -39.74
CA THR A 6 13.25 17.93 -39.48
C THR A 6 14.33 18.42 -40.46
N ASN A 7 15.15 17.51 -40.99
CA ASN A 7 16.17 17.85 -41.99
C ASN A 7 15.62 18.04 -43.41
N LEU A 8 14.40 17.57 -43.71
CA LEU A 8 13.75 17.78 -45.02
C LEU A 8 13.10 19.17 -45.14
N LEU A 9 13.00 19.92 -44.05
CA LEU A 9 12.28 21.20 -43.97
C LEU A 9 13.20 22.42 -43.80
N LYS A 10 14.52 22.28 -43.90
CA LYS A 10 15.41 23.45 -43.97
C LYS A 10 15.19 24.16 -45.31
N PRO A 11 14.78 25.45 -45.32
CA PRO A 11 14.49 26.16 -46.55
C PRO A 11 15.78 26.30 -47.36
N LYS A 12 15.87 25.57 -48.48
CA LYS A 12 16.85 25.87 -49.53
C LYS A 12 16.28 26.98 -50.38
N ASN A 13 16.87 28.16 -50.18
CA ASN A 13 16.68 29.39 -50.95
C ASN A 13 15.44 30.23 -50.62
N ASP A 14 15.75 31.50 -50.39
CA ASP A 14 14.84 32.62 -50.19
C ASP A 14 13.78 32.73 -51.30
N LYS A 15 12.60 33.17 -50.87
CA LYS A 15 11.39 33.50 -51.63
C LYS A 15 10.53 32.31 -52.06
N LEU A 16 9.66 31.85 -51.16
CA LEU A 16 8.33 31.34 -51.52
C LEU A 16 7.37 31.38 -50.31
N LEU A 17 6.53 32.43 -50.32
CA LEU A 17 5.16 32.48 -49.78
C LEU A 17 4.92 31.92 -48.36
N GLU A 18 5.08 32.79 -47.36
CA GLU A 18 4.34 32.74 -46.09
C GLU A 18 2.84 32.92 -46.37
N THR A 19 2.16 31.85 -46.73
CA THR A 19 0.70 31.81 -46.74
C THR A 19 0.22 31.00 -45.54
N LYS A 20 -0.93 31.38 -44.95
CA LYS A 20 -1.60 30.66 -43.84
C LYS A 20 -1.65 29.14 -44.03
N ASN A 21 -1.66 28.67 -45.29
CA ASN A 21 -1.63 27.26 -45.65
C ASN A 21 -0.32 26.57 -45.26
N THR A 22 0.84 27.18 -45.44
CA THR A 22 2.13 26.57 -45.09
C THR A 22 2.24 26.37 -43.57
N HIS A 23 1.74 27.34 -42.79
CA HIS A 23 1.72 27.26 -41.33
C HIS A 23 0.75 26.19 -40.82
N ASN A 24 -0.42 26.06 -41.45
CA ASN A 24 -1.40 25.01 -41.13
C ASN A 24 -0.87 23.61 -41.47
N ILE A 25 -0.14 23.45 -42.57
CA ILE A 25 0.49 22.18 -42.95
C ILE A 25 1.58 21.80 -41.95
N ILE A 26 2.44 22.74 -41.54
CA ILE A 26 3.46 22.49 -40.53
C ILE A 26 2.82 22.09 -39.19
N LYS A 27 1.76 22.78 -38.76
CA LYS A 27 1.04 22.45 -37.53
C LYS A 27 0.39 21.06 -37.61
N PHE A 28 -0.21 20.70 -38.74
CA PHE A 28 -0.77 19.38 -38.98
C PHE A 28 0.29 18.28 -39.00
N CYS A 29 1.47 18.54 -39.59
CA CYS A 29 2.60 17.62 -39.54
C CYS A 29 3.14 17.43 -38.13
N ILE A 30 3.21 18.49 -37.31
CA ILE A 30 3.60 18.40 -35.89
C ILE A 30 2.55 17.63 -35.09
N GLU A 31 1.26 17.84 -35.34
CA GLU A 31 0.18 17.09 -34.70
C GLU A 31 0.22 15.60 -35.11
N ILE A 32 0.49 15.28 -36.37
CA ILE A 32 0.73 13.90 -36.81
C ILE A 32 2.00 13.32 -36.19
N GLN A 33 3.10 14.08 -36.09
CA GLN A 33 4.34 13.61 -35.46
C GLN A 33 4.12 13.35 -33.97
N ASN A 34 3.42 14.23 -33.27
CA ASN A 34 3.07 14.05 -31.86
C ASN A 34 2.07 12.92 -31.67
N PHE A 35 1.10 12.77 -32.57
CA PHE A 35 0.18 11.65 -32.59
C PHE A 35 0.95 10.35 -32.81
N LEU A 36 1.83 10.26 -33.81
CA LEU A 36 2.66 9.09 -34.09
C LEU A 36 3.68 8.81 -32.99
N ASN A 37 4.24 9.83 -32.32
CA ASN A 37 5.13 9.64 -31.16
C ASN A 37 4.35 9.13 -29.94
N ASN A 38 3.15 9.64 -29.69
CA ASN A 38 2.25 9.10 -28.66
C ASN A 38 1.74 7.70 -29.05
N TYR A 39 1.50 7.44 -30.33
CA TYR A 39 1.08 6.14 -30.86
C TYR A 39 2.23 5.13 -30.83
N ALA A 40 3.48 5.58 -31.02
CA ALA A 40 4.70 4.79 -30.91
C ALA A 40 5.07 4.50 -29.44
N LEU A 41 4.81 5.43 -28.52
CA LEU A 41 4.80 5.16 -27.07
C LEU A 41 3.73 4.13 -26.69
N HIS A 42 2.61 4.10 -27.42
CA HIS A 42 1.55 3.10 -27.27
C HIS A 42 1.76 1.80 -28.07
N LEU A 43 2.80 1.71 -28.90
CA LEU A 43 3.10 0.53 -29.73
C LEU A 43 4.32 -0.20 -29.18
N ASN A 44 4.03 -1.35 -28.58
CA ASN A 44 4.95 -2.33 -28.01
C ASN A 44 5.66 -1.84 -26.76
N MET A 45 5.10 -2.25 -25.61
CA MET A 45 5.91 -2.77 -24.51
C MET A 45 7.12 -3.49 -25.11
N ASP A 46 8.31 -2.88 -25.01
CA ASP A 46 9.51 -3.59 -25.43
C ASP A 46 9.69 -4.70 -24.40
N ARG A 47 9.29 -5.91 -24.82
CA ARG A 47 9.37 -7.17 -24.07
C ARG A 47 10.70 -7.29 -23.33
N ARG A 48 11.79 -6.74 -23.88
CA ARG A 48 13.11 -6.72 -23.25
C ARG A 48 13.15 -5.90 -21.96
N PHE A 49 12.56 -4.70 -21.94
CA PHE A 49 12.53 -3.85 -20.74
C PHE A 49 11.69 -4.47 -19.64
N VAL A 50 10.51 -5.02 -19.98
CA VAL A 50 9.64 -5.70 -19.00
C VAL A 50 10.34 -6.94 -18.46
N LYS A 51 10.97 -7.74 -19.33
CA LYS A 51 11.74 -8.92 -18.92
C LYS A 51 12.89 -8.54 -17.98
N GLN A 52 13.63 -7.49 -18.31
CA GLN A 52 14.72 -7.00 -17.46
C GLN A 52 14.19 -6.54 -16.10
N ALA A 53 13.06 -5.81 -16.08
CA ALA A 53 12.43 -5.40 -14.84
C ALA A 53 12.08 -6.59 -13.93
N LEU A 54 11.47 -7.64 -14.47
CA LEU A 54 11.13 -8.84 -13.72
C LEU A 54 12.37 -9.60 -13.20
N ILE A 55 13.44 -9.64 -13.98
CA ILE A 55 14.72 -10.24 -13.55
C ILE A 55 15.32 -9.44 -12.40
N ASP A 56 15.35 -8.11 -12.51
CA ASP A 56 15.88 -7.22 -11.48
C ASP A 56 15.07 -7.33 -10.19
N GLN A 57 13.73 -7.34 -10.30
CA GLN A 57 12.82 -7.52 -9.17
C GLN A 57 13.08 -8.84 -8.43
N ARG A 58 13.29 -9.93 -9.16
CA ARG A 58 13.65 -11.23 -8.56
C ARG A 58 14.96 -11.15 -7.78
N ALA A 59 16.00 -10.59 -8.40
CA ALA A 59 17.32 -10.48 -7.80
C ALA A 59 17.31 -9.59 -6.55
N GLU A 60 16.54 -8.51 -6.56
CA GLU A 60 16.37 -7.61 -5.41
C GLU A 60 15.73 -8.33 -4.23
N ILE A 61 14.64 -9.07 -4.46
CA ILE A 61 13.97 -9.83 -3.41
C ILE A 61 14.89 -10.92 -2.84
N ASP A 62 15.59 -11.68 -3.69
CA ASP A 62 16.51 -12.71 -3.24
C ASP A 62 17.60 -12.12 -2.32
N LYS A 63 18.09 -10.91 -2.65
CA LYS A 63 19.03 -10.16 -1.80
C LYS A 63 18.40 -9.75 -0.47
N ILE A 64 17.20 -9.18 -0.49
CA ILE A 64 16.49 -8.76 0.74
C ILE A 64 16.30 -9.97 1.67
N LEU A 65 15.86 -11.11 1.13
CA LEU A 65 15.57 -12.32 1.90
C LEU A 65 16.79 -12.98 2.51
N THR A 66 18.00 -12.68 2.02
CA THR A 66 19.25 -13.29 2.45
C THR A 66 20.11 -12.38 3.31
N GLU A 67 20.13 -11.07 3.03
CA GLU A 67 21.01 -10.12 3.71
C GLU A 67 20.33 -9.39 4.88
N GLU A 68 19.01 -9.27 4.89
CA GLU A 68 18.31 -8.51 5.92
C GLU A 68 17.92 -9.35 7.14
N ASN A 69 17.84 -8.68 8.31
CA ASN A 69 17.28 -9.27 9.52
C ASN A 69 15.76 -9.40 9.40
N ILE A 70 15.30 -10.50 8.82
CA ILE A 70 13.88 -10.81 8.66
C ILE A 70 13.44 -11.75 9.77
N ILE A 71 12.37 -11.37 10.45
CA ILE A 71 11.71 -12.22 11.45
C ILE A 71 10.47 -12.89 10.87
N GLU A 72 10.17 -14.06 11.42
CA GLU A 72 8.88 -14.69 11.23
C GLU A 72 7.78 -13.87 11.92
N ARG A 73 6.69 -13.60 11.19
CA ARG A 73 5.54 -12.84 11.68
C ARG A 73 4.61 -13.77 12.44
N GLU A 74 3.95 -13.29 13.50
CA GLU A 74 3.12 -14.14 14.36
C GLU A 74 1.93 -14.80 13.64
N ASN A 75 1.49 -14.22 12.53
CA ASN A 75 0.37 -14.73 11.75
C ASN A 75 0.81 -15.59 10.53
N LEU A 76 2.09 -15.96 10.44
CA LEU A 76 2.58 -16.72 9.29
C LEU A 76 1.93 -18.09 9.17
N ASP A 77 1.80 -18.83 10.28
CA ASP A 77 1.19 -20.16 10.31
C ASP A 77 -0.26 -20.14 9.82
N GLU A 78 -1.03 -19.18 10.31
CA GLU A 78 -2.43 -18.96 9.95
C GLU A 78 -2.56 -18.66 8.46
N PHE A 79 -1.76 -17.72 7.94
CA PHE A 79 -1.76 -17.41 6.51
C PHE A 79 -1.30 -18.60 5.65
N THR A 80 -0.34 -19.39 6.14
CA THR A 80 0.13 -20.60 5.45
C THR A 80 -0.96 -21.67 5.37
N SER A 81 -1.86 -21.74 6.36
CA SER A 81 -2.99 -22.68 6.34
C SER A 81 -3.97 -22.39 5.19
N ILE A 82 -4.26 -21.12 4.92
CA ILE A 82 -5.15 -20.69 3.83
C ILE A 82 -4.49 -20.73 2.45
N LEU A 83 -3.16 -20.86 2.36
CA LEU A 83 -2.46 -20.95 1.07
C LEU A 83 -2.96 -22.10 0.19
N ASN A 84 -3.49 -23.16 0.80
CA ASN A 84 -4.02 -24.33 0.09
C ASN A 84 -5.43 -24.11 -0.48
N ASP A 85 -6.15 -23.08 -0.05
CA ASP A 85 -7.48 -22.79 -0.57
C ASP A 85 -7.40 -22.28 -2.00
N LYS A 86 -8.37 -22.61 -2.87
CA LYS A 86 -8.45 -22.04 -4.22
C LYS A 86 -8.97 -20.59 -4.26
N LEU A 87 -8.87 -19.85 -3.16
CA LEU A 87 -9.23 -18.43 -3.09
C LEU A 87 -8.00 -17.56 -3.37
N ILE A 88 -8.23 -16.39 -3.95
CA ILE A 88 -7.22 -15.34 -4.11
C ILE A 88 -6.92 -14.78 -2.72
N LYS A 89 -5.66 -14.80 -2.30
CA LYS A 89 -5.27 -14.26 -0.99
C LYS A 89 -4.88 -12.80 -1.17
N VAL A 90 -5.59 -11.90 -0.49
CA VAL A 90 -5.35 -10.47 -0.60
C VAL A 90 -4.77 -9.97 0.73
N ILE A 91 -3.48 -9.66 0.73
CA ILE A 91 -2.77 -9.10 1.86
C ILE A 91 -2.84 -7.57 1.79
N THR A 92 -3.50 -6.96 2.77
CA THR A 92 -3.68 -5.51 2.85
C THR A 92 -3.05 -4.94 4.10
N GLY A 93 -2.73 -3.66 4.11
CA GLY A 93 -2.18 -2.99 5.30
C GLY A 93 -1.38 -1.75 4.94
N VAL A 94 -1.04 -0.96 5.95
CA VAL A 94 -0.33 0.32 5.78
C VAL A 94 0.98 0.14 4.98
N ARG A 95 1.34 1.15 4.18
CA ARG A 95 2.60 1.17 3.43
C ARG A 95 3.79 0.94 4.38
N ARG A 96 4.81 0.17 3.94
CA ARG A 96 6.02 -0.16 4.73
C ARG A 96 5.80 -1.03 5.99
N CYS A 97 4.67 -1.73 6.15
CA CYS A 97 4.47 -2.67 7.28
C CYS A 97 5.07 -4.09 7.06
N GLY A 98 5.63 -4.36 5.87
CA GLY A 98 6.28 -5.63 5.53
C GLY A 98 5.43 -6.65 4.75
N LYS A 99 4.41 -6.19 4.01
CA LYS A 99 3.50 -7.06 3.21
C LYS A 99 4.23 -7.92 2.18
N SER A 100 5.09 -7.31 1.37
CA SER A 100 5.84 -8.00 0.31
C SER A 100 6.76 -9.05 0.91
N VAL A 101 7.56 -8.67 1.91
CA VAL A 101 8.45 -9.60 2.65
C VAL A 101 7.66 -10.75 3.27
N PHE A 102 6.52 -10.48 3.91
CA PHE A 102 5.66 -11.52 4.47
C PHE A 102 5.13 -12.49 3.41
N SER A 103 4.72 -11.98 2.26
CA SER A 103 4.24 -12.81 1.14
C SER A 103 5.34 -13.75 0.65
N HIS A 104 6.56 -13.25 0.48
CA HIS A 104 7.72 -14.08 0.11
C HIS A 104 8.06 -15.13 1.17
N LEU A 105 8.01 -14.79 2.46
CA LEU A 105 8.22 -15.75 3.55
C LEU A 105 7.19 -16.89 3.50
N SER A 106 5.91 -16.55 3.30
CA SER A 106 4.82 -17.53 3.20
C SER A 106 4.96 -18.46 2.00
N LEU A 107 5.60 -17.99 0.93
CA LEU A 107 5.83 -18.74 -0.30
C LEU A 107 7.20 -19.41 -0.38
N LYS A 108 8.05 -19.31 0.64
CA LYS A 108 9.44 -19.81 0.63
C LYS A 108 9.56 -21.29 0.27
N THR A 109 8.56 -22.10 0.61
CA THR A 109 8.51 -23.55 0.33
C THR A 109 7.69 -23.91 -0.91
N LYS A 110 7.21 -22.91 -1.67
CA LYS A 110 6.34 -23.07 -2.84
C LYS A 110 7.09 -22.64 -4.11
N ASN A 111 6.68 -23.17 -5.25
CA ASN A 111 7.14 -22.69 -6.55
C ASN A 111 6.25 -21.53 -6.99
N TYR A 112 6.80 -20.32 -6.98
CA TYR A 112 6.04 -19.11 -7.28
C TYR A 112 6.75 -18.18 -8.26
N ALA A 113 5.96 -17.43 -9.01
CA ALA A 113 6.40 -16.27 -9.79
C ALA A 113 6.00 -14.97 -9.07
N TYR A 114 6.73 -13.89 -9.33
CA TYR A 114 6.56 -12.61 -8.66
C TYR A 114 6.59 -11.44 -9.64
N THR A 115 5.78 -10.42 -9.39
CA THR A 115 5.85 -9.13 -10.08
C THR A 115 5.41 -8.03 -9.13
N ASN A 116 6.18 -6.96 -9.06
CA ASN A 116 5.79 -5.71 -8.40
C ASN A 116 5.38 -4.67 -9.44
N PHE A 117 4.18 -4.11 -9.30
CA PHE A 117 3.61 -3.09 -10.18
C PHE A 117 3.86 -1.65 -9.70
N ASP A 118 4.60 -1.44 -8.62
CA ASP A 118 5.18 -0.15 -8.22
C ASP A 118 6.60 0.01 -8.80
N ASP A 119 6.73 -0.18 -10.13
CA ASP A 119 7.97 -0.08 -10.91
C ASP A 119 7.73 0.88 -12.08
N GLU A 120 8.58 1.89 -12.25
CA GLU A 120 8.40 2.92 -13.26
C GLU A 120 8.42 2.37 -14.70
N ARG A 121 9.05 1.22 -14.90
CA ARG A 121 9.15 0.54 -16.20
C ARG A 121 7.86 -0.20 -16.56
N LEU A 122 6.97 -0.40 -15.59
CA LEU A 122 5.66 -1.02 -15.75
C LEU A 122 4.52 0.02 -15.79
N ILE A 123 4.84 1.31 -15.70
CA ILE A 123 3.84 2.39 -15.84
C ILE A 123 3.20 2.33 -17.23
N GLY A 124 1.87 2.42 -17.27
CA GLY A 124 1.10 2.39 -18.51
C GLY A 124 0.74 0.99 -19.00
N ILE A 125 1.12 -0.07 -18.27
CA ILE A 125 0.61 -1.42 -18.53
C ILE A 125 -0.91 -1.44 -18.35
N GLU A 126 -1.60 -1.99 -19.34
CA GLU A 126 -3.03 -2.26 -19.28
C GLU A 126 -3.29 -3.77 -19.21
N THR A 127 -4.53 -4.15 -18.90
CA THR A 127 -4.94 -5.57 -18.81
C THR A 127 -4.65 -6.38 -20.07
N LYS A 128 -4.66 -5.75 -21.25
CA LYS A 128 -4.34 -6.39 -22.53
C LYS A 128 -2.88 -6.84 -22.62
N ASP A 129 -1.97 -6.15 -21.94
CA ASP A 129 -0.53 -6.40 -21.98
C ASP A 129 -0.10 -7.49 -20.97
N LEU A 130 -0.97 -7.83 -20.03
CA LEU A 130 -0.69 -8.84 -18.99
C LEU A 130 -0.53 -10.27 -19.53
N ASN A 131 -0.85 -10.53 -20.80
CA ASN A 131 -0.47 -11.79 -21.46
C ASN A 131 1.05 -11.89 -21.63
N ILE A 132 1.68 -10.81 -22.08
CA ILE A 132 3.15 -10.74 -22.24
C ILE A 132 3.82 -10.93 -20.88
N LEU A 133 3.23 -10.36 -19.81
CA LEU A 133 3.70 -10.57 -18.45
C LEU A 133 3.74 -12.07 -18.10
N ILE A 134 2.66 -12.81 -18.32
CA ILE A 134 2.61 -14.26 -18.01
C ILE A 134 3.62 -15.06 -18.83
N GLU A 135 3.79 -14.75 -20.12
CA GLU A 135 4.82 -15.37 -20.96
C GLU A 135 6.22 -15.15 -20.38
N LEU A 136 6.52 -13.91 -19.99
CA LEU A 136 7.81 -13.55 -19.40
C LEU A 136 8.04 -14.21 -18.04
N LEU A 137 7.00 -14.34 -17.21
CA LEU A 137 7.09 -15.06 -15.95
C LEU A 137 7.43 -16.53 -16.16
N HIS A 138 6.81 -17.21 -17.14
CA HIS A 138 7.21 -18.59 -17.48
C HIS A 138 8.62 -18.68 -18.05
N GLU A 139 9.05 -17.68 -18.83
CA GLU A 139 10.41 -17.61 -19.35
C GLU A 139 11.48 -17.46 -18.24
N ILE A 140 11.16 -16.75 -17.14
CA ILE A 140 12.09 -16.45 -16.04
C ILE A 140 12.03 -17.50 -14.92
N TYR A 141 10.82 -17.93 -14.55
CA TYR A 141 10.58 -18.79 -13.39
C TYR A 141 10.33 -20.26 -13.77
N GLY A 142 10.07 -20.56 -15.04
CA GLY A 142 9.68 -21.90 -15.49
C GLY A 142 8.24 -22.23 -15.09
N GLU A 143 8.02 -23.46 -14.63
CA GLU A 143 6.72 -23.90 -14.11
C GLU A 143 6.53 -23.45 -12.67
N PHE A 144 5.41 -22.78 -12.39
CA PHE A 144 5.04 -22.31 -11.06
C PHE A 144 3.53 -22.51 -10.83
N SER A 145 3.16 -22.74 -9.57
CA SER A 145 1.77 -22.93 -9.16
C SER A 145 1.21 -21.75 -8.36
N PHE A 146 2.08 -20.85 -7.91
CA PHE A 146 1.72 -19.62 -7.20
C PHE A 146 2.17 -18.39 -7.99
N ILE A 147 1.38 -17.32 -7.93
CA ILE A 147 1.74 -16.01 -8.46
C ILE A 147 1.53 -14.97 -7.37
N LEU A 148 2.57 -14.20 -7.05
CA LEU A 148 2.52 -13.04 -6.18
C LEU A 148 2.50 -11.76 -7.02
N LEU A 149 1.42 -11.00 -6.93
CA LEU A 149 1.23 -9.72 -7.61
C LEU A 149 1.26 -8.58 -6.57
N ASP A 150 2.36 -7.84 -6.52
CA ASP A 150 2.56 -6.76 -5.55
C ASP A 150 2.15 -5.39 -6.07
N GLU A 151 1.43 -4.63 -5.25
CA GLU A 151 0.82 -3.34 -5.58
C GLU A 151 0.02 -3.35 -6.90
N ILE A 152 -0.64 -4.48 -7.21
CA ILE A 152 -1.40 -4.71 -8.46
C ILE A 152 -2.47 -3.65 -8.74
N GLN A 153 -2.96 -2.95 -7.69
CA GLN A 153 -3.94 -1.88 -7.83
C GLN A 153 -3.46 -0.67 -8.65
N ASN A 154 -2.16 -0.62 -8.99
CA ASN A 154 -1.63 0.36 -9.95
C ASN A 154 -2.07 0.07 -11.40
N ILE A 155 -2.53 -1.15 -11.68
CA ILE A 155 -3.03 -1.54 -13.01
C ILE A 155 -4.56 -1.40 -13.07
N PRO A 156 -5.13 -0.63 -14.01
CA PRO A 156 -6.58 -0.54 -14.17
C PRO A 156 -7.22 -1.91 -14.49
N ASN A 157 -8.40 -2.20 -13.93
CA ASN A 157 -9.16 -3.43 -14.19
C ASN A 157 -8.39 -4.76 -13.89
N TRP A 158 -7.42 -4.71 -12.97
CA TRP A 158 -6.58 -5.86 -12.61
C TRP A 158 -7.36 -7.06 -12.07
N GLU A 159 -8.58 -6.86 -11.59
CA GLU A 159 -9.45 -7.87 -10.97
C GLU A 159 -9.89 -8.91 -12.01
N LEU A 160 -10.07 -8.50 -13.27
CA LEU A 160 -10.37 -9.40 -14.39
C LEU A 160 -9.19 -10.34 -14.68
N PHE A 161 -7.97 -9.82 -14.56
CA PHE A 161 -6.75 -10.58 -14.73
C PHE A 161 -6.54 -11.58 -13.58
N ALA A 162 -6.69 -11.14 -12.33
CA ALA A 162 -6.59 -12.02 -11.16
C ALA A 162 -7.61 -13.18 -11.24
N ASN A 163 -8.86 -12.89 -11.63
CA ASN A 163 -9.88 -13.92 -11.89
C ASN A 163 -9.52 -14.88 -13.01
N ARG A 164 -8.87 -14.39 -14.07
CA ARG A 164 -8.41 -15.25 -15.17
C ARG A 164 -7.34 -16.22 -14.68
N LEU A 165 -6.35 -15.74 -13.93
CA LEU A 165 -5.31 -16.58 -13.34
C LEU A 165 -5.90 -17.65 -12.43
N LEU A 166 -6.88 -17.29 -11.60
CA LEU A 166 -7.58 -18.26 -10.76
C LEU A 166 -8.27 -19.36 -11.58
N ARG A 167 -8.92 -19.01 -12.71
CA ARG A 167 -9.54 -20.00 -13.63
C ARG A 167 -8.52 -20.87 -14.37
N GLN A 168 -7.26 -20.46 -14.41
CA GLN A 168 -6.14 -21.22 -14.97
C GLN A 168 -5.42 -22.05 -13.90
N ASP A 169 -6.05 -22.26 -12.73
CA ASP A 169 -5.53 -23.04 -11.60
C ASP A 169 -4.26 -22.49 -10.94
N TYR A 170 -3.91 -21.22 -11.16
CA TYR A 170 -2.88 -20.56 -10.34
C TYR A 170 -3.40 -20.19 -8.95
N ASN A 171 -2.54 -20.35 -7.94
CA ASN A 171 -2.75 -19.79 -6.62
C ASN A 171 -2.28 -18.33 -6.61
N VAL A 172 -3.24 -17.40 -6.59
CA VAL A 172 -2.95 -15.97 -6.70
C VAL A 172 -2.88 -15.36 -5.30
N ILE A 173 -1.77 -14.67 -5.03
CA ILE A 173 -1.59 -13.81 -3.85
C ILE A 173 -1.38 -12.39 -4.34
N ILE A 174 -2.07 -11.47 -3.70
CA ILE A 174 -2.06 -10.05 -4.05
C ILE A 174 -1.71 -9.28 -2.80
N THR A 175 -0.84 -8.28 -2.94
CA THR A 175 -0.57 -7.31 -1.88
C THR A 175 -0.99 -5.92 -2.31
N GLY A 176 -1.37 -5.09 -1.33
CA GLY A 176 -1.27 -3.66 -1.52
C GLY A 176 -1.62 -2.81 -0.31
N SER A 177 -1.34 -1.53 -0.47
CA SER A 177 -1.20 -0.56 0.62
C SER A 177 -2.50 0.04 1.15
N ASN A 178 -3.64 -0.29 0.55
CA ASN A 178 -4.93 0.35 0.84
C ASN A 178 -6.06 -0.69 0.95
N SER A 179 -6.99 -0.49 1.88
CA SER A 179 -8.15 -1.37 2.11
C SER A 179 -9.11 -1.41 0.92
N SER A 180 -9.12 -0.36 0.09
CA SER A 180 -9.99 -0.20 -1.07
C SER A 180 -9.76 -1.27 -2.15
N LEU A 181 -8.65 -2.02 -2.10
CA LEU A 181 -8.40 -3.26 -2.85
C LEU A 181 -9.54 -4.29 -2.74
N LEU A 182 -10.35 -4.20 -1.69
CA LEU A 182 -11.50 -5.06 -1.42
C LEU A 182 -12.82 -4.29 -1.36
N SER A 183 -12.86 -3.07 -1.88
CA SER A 183 -14.07 -2.24 -1.89
C SER A 183 -15.22 -2.93 -2.66
N ARG A 184 -16.47 -2.53 -2.38
CA ARG A 184 -17.68 -3.18 -2.93
C ARG A 184 -17.71 -3.27 -4.46
N GLU A 185 -17.07 -2.34 -5.16
CA GLU A 185 -16.95 -2.36 -6.63
C GLU A 185 -15.98 -3.45 -7.08
N LEU A 186 -14.83 -3.59 -6.43
CA LEU A 186 -13.83 -4.64 -6.69
C LEU A 186 -14.31 -6.02 -6.26
N ALA A 187 -15.09 -6.06 -5.18
CA ALA A 187 -15.78 -7.25 -4.72
C ALA A 187 -16.76 -7.78 -5.77
N SER A 188 -17.26 -6.99 -6.73
CA SER A 188 -18.18 -7.49 -7.77
C SER A 188 -17.50 -8.45 -8.76
N HIS A 189 -16.23 -8.22 -9.07
CA HIS A 189 -15.45 -9.12 -9.91
C HIS A 189 -14.88 -10.29 -9.11
N LEU A 190 -14.50 -10.06 -7.84
CA LEU A 190 -13.86 -11.05 -6.99
C LEU A 190 -14.84 -11.73 -5.99
N THR A 191 -16.17 -11.60 -6.18
CA THR A 191 -17.17 -11.93 -5.14
C THR A 191 -17.06 -13.38 -4.69
N GLY A 192 -16.73 -13.59 -3.42
CA GLY A 192 -16.59 -14.92 -2.82
C GLY A 192 -15.39 -15.73 -3.32
N ARG A 193 -14.47 -15.12 -4.07
CA ARG A 193 -13.27 -15.77 -4.63
C ARG A 193 -11.97 -15.24 -4.04
N CYS A 194 -12.06 -14.43 -2.99
CA CYS A 194 -10.91 -13.91 -2.28
C CYS A 194 -11.06 -14.06 -0.77
N ILE A 195 -9.93 -14.25 -0.11
CA ILE A 195 -9.79 -14.16 1.34
C ILE A 195 -8.86 -12.99 1.65
N SER A 196 -9.30 -12.12 2.57
CA SER A 196 -8.57 -10.92 2.94
C SER A 196 -7.75 -11.15 4.19
N PHE A 197 -6.47 -10.83 4.13
CA PHE A 197 -5.56 -10.90 5.26
C PHE A 197 -5.01 -9.51 5.55
N LYS A 198 -5.42 -8.90 6.66
CA LYS A 198 -4.95 -7.55 7.03
C LYS A 198 -3.72 -7.64 7.93
N MET A 199 -2.65 -7.00 7.47
CA MET A 199 -1.35 -6.96 8.08
C MET A 199 -1.11 -5.64 8.82
N TYR A 200 -0.55 -5.74 10.02
CA TYR A 200 -0.20 -4.60 10.87
C TYR A 200 1.32 -4.41 10.95
N PRO A 201 1.82 -3.24 11.38
CA PRO A 201 3.19 -3.10 11.85
C PRO A 201 3.50 -4.12 12.97
N PHE A 202 4.78 -4.29 13.29
CA PHE A 202 5.21 -5.24 14.31
C PHE A 202 4.41 -5.08 15.60
N SER A 203 3.92 -6.20 16.13
CA SER A 203 3.45 -6.24 17.52
C SER A 203 4.63 -5.99 18.47
N PHE A 204 4.33 -5.72 19.74
CA PHE A 204 5.40 -5.64 20.75
C PHE A 204 6.22 -6.94 20.83
N ARG A 205 5.59 -8.10 20.62
CA ARG A 205 6.28 -9.40 20.59
C ARG A 205 7.18 -9.54 19.37
N GLU A 206 6.69 -9.15 18.19
CA GLU A 206 7.50 -9.11 16.96
C GLU A 206 8.71 -8.15 17.12
N TYR A 207 8.50 -7.01 17.77
CA TYR A 207 9.59 -6.10 18.16
C TYR A 207 10.62 -6.80 19.07
N LEU A 208 10.19 -7.51 20.11
CA LEU A 208 11.11 -8.25 21.00
C LEU A 208 11.90 -9.31 20.23
N THR A 209 11.25 -10.05 19.33
CA THR A 209 11.90 -11.03 18.45
C THR A 209 12.95 -10.37 17.55
N TYR A 210 12.59 -9.25 16.91
CA TYR A 210 13.51 -8.49 16.03
C TYR A 210 14.78 -8.04 16.75
N PHE A 211 14.66 -7.61 18.02
CA PHE A 211 15.80 -7.21 18.85
C PHE A 211 16.44 -8.37 19.65
N GLY A 212 16.06 -9.62 19.39
CA GLY A 212 16.64 -10.81 20.04
C GLY A 212 16.36 -10.89 21.55
N ILE A 213 15.30 -10.25 22.03
CA ILE A 213 14.93 -10.24 23.44
C ILE A 213 14.10 -11.50 23.74
N LYS A 214 14.71 -12.44 24.47
CA LYS A 214 14.03 -13.68 24.87
C LYS A 214 12.95 -13.39 25.90
N THR A 215 11.78 -13.98 25.70
CA THR A 215 10.69 -14.02 26.67
C THR A 215 10.52 -15.44 27.19
N SER A 216 10.35 -15.60 28.50
CA SER A 216 10.03 -16.88 29.13
C SER A 216 8.60 -16.86 29.69
N ASN A 217 7.98 -18.03 29.82
CA ASN A 217 6.64 -18.15 30.41
C ASN A 217 6.63 -17.77 31.90
N THR A 218 7.77 -17.91 32.57
CA THR A 218 7.98 -17.56 33.98
C THR A 218 9.18 -16.63 34.10
N PRO A 219 9.02 -15.33 33.76
CA PRO A 219 10.13 -14.40 33.75
C PRO A 219 10.61 -14.06 35.16
N THR A 220 11.92 -14.03 35.33
CA THR A 220 12.59 -13.51 36.53
C THR A 220 12.34 -12.02 36.70
N THR A 221 12.54 -11.47 37.90
CA THR A 221 12.42 -10.02 38.17
C THR A 221 13.26 -9.17 37.21
N LYS A 222 14.47 -9.63 36.86
CA LYS A 222 15.35 -8.97 35.91
C LYS A 222 14.76 -8.95 34.50
N GLU A 223 14.21 -10.07 34.05
CA GLU A 223 13.55 -10.18 32.74
C GLU A 223 12.30 -9.30 32.67
N ILE A 224 11.49 -9.27 33.73
CA ILE A 224 10.34 -8.36 33.84
C ILE A 224 10.80 -6.90 33.70
N GLY A 225 11.86 -6.51 34.42
CA GLY A 225 12.43 -5.17 34.31
C GLY A 225 12.91 -4.84 32.89
N ASN A 226 13.57 -5.78 32.23
CA ASN A 226 14.01 -5.62 30.84
C ASN A 226 12.83 -5.52 29.86
N ILE A 227 11.81 -6.36 29.99
CA ILE A 227 10.60 -6.32 29.15
C ILE A 227 9.90 -4.98 29.30
N LYS A 228 9.75 -4.46 30.54
CA LYS A 228 9.17 -3.13 30.78
C LYS A 228 9.99 -2.02 30.13
N HIS A 229 11.32 -2.09 30.23
CA HIS A 229 12.21 -1.15 29.55
C HIS A 229 12.05 -1.17 28.03
N GLN A 230 11.94 -2.38 27.45
CA GLN A 230 11.69 -2.55 26.02
C GLN A 230 10.30 -2.05 25.62
N LEU A 231 9.28 -2.22 26.46
CA LEU A 231 7.95 -1.66 26.21
C LEU A 231 7.99 -0.13 26.15
N SER A 232 8.70 0.52 27.08
CA SER A 232 8.89 1.97 27.05
C SER A 232 9.58 2.45 25.76
N LYS A 233 10.54 1.67 25.24
CA LYS A 233 11.13 1.93 23.93
C LYS A 233 10.13 1.71 22.80
N TYR A 234 9.41 0.59 22.78
CA TYR A 234 8.41 0.29 21.75
C TYR A 234 7.31 1.35 21.69
N ILE A 235 6.90 1.93 22.82
CA ILE A 235 5.95 3.05 22.84
C ILE A 235 6.43 4.21 21.98
N SER A 236 7.70 4.63 22.11
CA SER A 236 8.25 5.74 21.33
C SER A 236 8.73 5.32 19.95
N LEU A 237 9.07 4.04 19.76
CA LEU A 237 9.58 3.47 18.51
C LEU A 237 8.47 2.90 17.60
N GLY A 238 7.28 2.61 18.09
CA GLY A 238 6.27 1.87 17.30
C GLY A 238 6.79 0.55 16.71
N GLY A 239 6.07 0.04 15.72
CA GLY A 239 6.19 -1.26 15.07
C GLY A 239 6.62 -1.23 13.61
N PHE A 240 6.88 -0.07 12.99
CA PHE A 240 7.29 -0.02 11.58
C PHE A 240 8.69 -0.63 11.38
N PRO A 241 8.83 -1.76 10.64
CA PRO A 241 10.09 -2.51 10.59
C PRO A 241 11.26 -1.71 9.99
N GLU A 242 11.02 -1.05 8.86
CA GLU A 242 12.04 -0.23 8.16
C GLU A 242 12.53 0.94 9.02
N SER A 243 11.71 1.42 9.97
CA SER A 243 12.08 2.51 10.87
C SER A 243 13.23 2.14 11.81
N TYR A 244 13.50 0.85 12.04
CA TYR A 244 14.61 0.40 12.89
C TYR A 244 15.97 0.41 12.17
N LYS A 245 15.97 0.59 10.85
CA LYS A 245 17.19 0.55 10.02
C LYS A 245 17.77 1.95 9.74
N VAL A 246 17.00 3.00 10.04
CA VAL A 246 17.35 4.39 9.74
C VAL A 246 17.90 5.12 10.97
N SER A 247 18.79 6.08 10.75
CA SER A 247 19.39 6.89 11.82
C SER A 247 18.39 7.89 12.41
N ASP A 248 17.70 8.66 11.57
CA ASP A 248 16.62 9.56 11.98
C ASP A 248 15.25 8.94 11.70
N ARG A 249 14.79 8.20 12.69
CA ARG A 249 13.52 7.50 12.68
C ARG A 249 12.30 8.44 12.62
N ARG A 250 12.37 9.57 13.32
CA ARG A 250 11.24 10.52 13.37
C ARG A 250 11.06 11.18 12.02
N LEU A 251 12.15 11.57 11.37
CA LEU A 251 12.12 12.10 10.01
C LEU A 251 11.57 11.05 9.03
N TYR A 252 12.08 9.82 9.07
CA TYR A 252 11.60 8.74 8.21
C TYR A 252 10.08 8.50 8.32
N LEU A 253 9.55 8.44 9.54
CA LEU A 253 8.12 8.23 9.73
C LEU A 253 7.27 9.42 9.30
N ARG A 254 7.80 10.64 9.39
CA ARG A 254 7.14 11.84 8.86
C ARG A 254 7.09 11.80 7.32
N GLU A 255 8.19 11.44 6.67
CA GLU A 255 8.23 11.26 5.21
C GLU A 255 7.29 10.13 4.76
N LEU A 256 7.23 9.03 5.53
CA LEU A 256 6.26 7.95 5.29
C LEU A 256 4.81 8.47 5.38
N TYR A 257 4.49 9.25 6.41
CA TYR A 257 3.18 9.89 6.54
C TYR A 257 2.87 10.78 5.33
N ASP A 258 3.79 11.66 4.94
CA ASP A 258 3.57 12.57 3.82
C ASP A 258 3.42 11.84 2.48
N MET A 259 4.14 10.74 2.29
CA MET A 259 3.99 9.84 1.13
C MET A 259 2.60 9.18 1.12
N ILE A 260 2.13 8.65 2.26
CA ILE A 260 0.80 8.04 2.36
C ILE A 260 -0.28 9.07 2.07
N ILE A 261 -0.21 10.27 2.66
CA ILE A 261 -1.18 11.34 2.38
C ILE A 261 -1.18 11.69 0.89
N SER A 262 0.00 11.85 0.28
CA SER A 262 0.10 12.37 -1.09
C SER A 262 -0.26 11.31 -2.13
N ARG A 263 0.40 10.14 -2.11
CA ARG A 263 0.22 9.08 -3.11
C ARG A 263 -1.02 8.23 -2.83
N ASP A 264 -1.14 7.74 -1.60
CA ASP A 264 -2.15 6.73 -1.29
C ASP A 264 -3.55 7.34 -1.08
N ILE A 265 -3.64 8.66 -0.82
CA ILE A 265 -4.90 9.39 -0.62
C ILE A 265 -5.13 10.48 -1.68
N VAL A 266 -4.27 11.50 -1.77
CA VAL A 266 -4.55 12.69 -2.60
C VAL A 266 -4.65 12.33 -4.09
N GLU A 267 -3.65 11.61 -4.62
CA GLU A 267 -3.64 11.17 -6.02
C GLU A 267 -4.79 10.19 -6.30
N ARG A 268 -4.97 9.19 -5.44
CA ARG A 268 -6.00 8.15 -5.58
C ARG A 268 -7.43 8.70 -5.64
N TYR A 269 -7.78 9.59 -4.71
CA TYR A 269 -9.15 10.13 -4.60
C TYR A 269 -9.29 11.50 -5.28
N ASN A 270 -8.27 11.97 -6.00
CA ASN A 270 -8.23 13.29 -6.65
C ASN A 270 -8.66 14.43 -5.72
N VAL A 271 -8.08 14.45 -4.51
CA VAL A 271 -8.47 15.37 -3.44
C VAL A 271 -8.09 16.81 -3.80
N LYS A 272 -9.09 17.68 -3.97
CA LYS A 272 -8.89 19.09 -4.33
C LYS A 272 -8.31 19.94 -3.19
N PHE A 273 -8.80 19.76 -1.96
CA PHE A 273 -8.40 20.55 -0.80
C PHE A 273 -7.44 19.74 0.09
N VAL A 274 -6.20 19.59 -0.39
CA VAL A 274 -5.16 18.78 0.26
C VAL A 274 -4.82 19.27 1.67
N ARG A 275 -4.83 20.59 1.88
CA ARG A 275 -4.55 21.20 3.19
C ARG A 275 -5.56 20.73 4.25
N ASP A 276 -6.85 20.80 3.93
CA ASP A 276 -7.92 20.39 4.84
C ASP A 276 -7.78 18.90 5.22
N LEU A 277 -7.48 18.04 4.25
CA LEU A 277 -7.22 16.62 4.48
C LEU A 277 -6.04 16.42 5.43
N ARG A 278 -4.91 17.10 5.21
CA ARG A 278 -3.73 17.02 6.07
C ARG A 278 -4.00 17.48 7.50
N GLU A 279 -4.73 18.59 7.65
CA GLU A 279 -5.11 19.11 8.97
C GLU A 279 -6.03 18.14 9.71
N ILE A 280 -6.98 17.50 9.01
CA ILE A 280 -7.84 16.45 9.59
C ILE A 280 -7.02 15.22 9.97
N ALA A 281 -6.16 14.72 9.09
CA ALA A 281 -5.34 13.54 9.36
C ALA A 281 -4.43 13.76 10.58
N SER A 282 -3.71 14.89 10.62
CA SER A 282 -2.89 15.27 11.78
C SER A 282 -3.73 15.37 13.05
N TYR A 283 -4.93 15.96 12.98
CA TYR A 283 -5.80 16.05 14.15
C TYR A 283 -6.27 14.69 14.66
N LEU A 284 -6.66 13.77 13.78
CA LEU A 284 -7.05 12.41 14.16
C LEU A 284 -5.89 11.69 14.84
N ILE A 285 -4.68 11.82 14.29
CA ILE A 285 -3.48 11.19 14.84
C ILE A 285 -3.12 11.79 16.21
N SER A 286 -3.16 13.11 16.35
CA SER A 286 -2.94 13.79 17.63
C SER A 286 -4.02 13.49 18.67
N ASN A 287 -5.24 13.13 18.25
CA ASN A 287 -6.37 12.80 19.12
C ASN A 287 -6.69 11.30 19.10
N PHE A 288 -5.66 10.46 19.01
CA PHE A 288 -5.81 9.01 19.13
C PHE A 288 -6.40 8.60 20.49
N SER A 289 -6.94 7.38 20.55
CA SER A 289 -7.68 6.82 21.69
C SER A 289 -8.81 7.72 22.21
N SER A 290 -9.32 8.63 21.37
CA SER A 290 -10.36 9.60 21.73
C SER A 290 -11.55 9.48 20.79
N THR A 291 -12.72 9.96 21.24
CA THR A 291 -13.93 9.92 20.43
C THR A 291 -14.05 11.14 19.52
N ILE A 292 -14.49 10.92 18.28
CA ILE A 292 -14.74 11.95 17.29
C ILE A 292 -16.22 11.99 16.89
N SER A 293 -16.66 13.16 16.43
CA SER A 293 -17.94 13.34 15.76
C SER A 293 -17.71 14.13 14.48
N TYR A 294 -18.28 13.64 13.37
CA TYR A 294 -18.15 14.31 12.07
C TYR A 294 -18.66 15.75 12.09
N ASN A 295 -19.72 16.04 12.86
CA ASN A 295 -20.23 17.41 13.01
C ASN A 295 -19.27 18.31 13.79
N LYS A 296 -18.58 17.78 14.80
CA LYS A 296 -17.58 18.52 15.58
C LYS A 296 -16.38 18.85 14.69
N LEU A 297 -15.86 17.87 13.96
CA LEU A 297 -14.75 18.08 13.03
C LEU A 297 -15.10 19.08 11.92
N ARG A 298 -16.30 18.96 11.34
CA ARG A 298 -16.82 19.95 10.37
C ARG A 298 -16.71 21.37 10.91
N ASN A 299 -17.15 21.59 12.15
CA ASN A 299 -17.13 22.92 12.76
C ASN A 299 -15.71 23.41 13.07
N ILE A 300 -14.81 22.53 13.53
CA ILE A 300 -13.40 22.85 13.82
C ILE A 300 -12.68 23.30 12.54
N PHE A 301 -12.77 22.54 11.46
CA PHE A 301 -12.09 22.80 10.20
C PHE A 301 -12.87 23.74 9.26
N LYS A 302 -14.02 24.26 9.71
CA LYS A 302 -14.89 25.17 8.93
C LYS A 302 -15.27 24.65 7.54
N ILE A 303 -15.35 23.33 7.39
CA ILE A 303 -15.79 22.67 6.15
C ILE A 303 -17.32 22.73 6.07
N LYS A 304 -17.90 23.05 4.91
CA LYS A 304 -19.36 23.20 4.81
C LYS A 304 -20.11 21.88 4.92
N SER A 305 -19.57 20.81 4.34
CA SER A 305 -20.25 19.52 4.22
C SER A 305 -19.73 18.48 5.21
N VAL A 306 -20.63 17.87 5.99
CA VAL A 306 -20.33 16.70 6.83
C VAL A 306 -19.90 15.51 5.96
N HIS A 307 -20.40 15.42 4.73
CA HIS A 307 -20.06 14.34 3.81
C HIS A 307 -18.58 14.41 3.41
N THR A 308 -18.03 15.61 3.19
CA THR A 308 -16.60 15.79 2.92
C THR A 308 -15.73 15.30 4.09
N ILE A 309 -16.11 15.61 5.33
CA ILE A 309 -15.42 15.09 6.53
C ILE A 309 -15.46 13.56 6.57
N LYS A 310 -16.63 12.97 6.31
CA LYS A 310 -16.78 11.50 6.27
C LYS A 310 -15.87 10.88 5.21
N ASN A 311 -15.83 11.46 4.01
CA ASN A 311 -15.01 10.97 2.91
C ASN A 311 -13.52 11.07 3.26
N TYR A 312 -13.06 12.21 3.78
CA TYR A 312 -11.65 12.36 4.17
C TYR A 312 -11.24 11.38 5.27
N ILE A 313 -12.07 11.18 6.29
CA ILE A 313 -11.79 10.18 7.34
C ILE A 313 -11.77 8.77 6.75
N SER A 314 -12.71 8.45 5.84
CA SER A 314 -12.72 7.18 5.12
C SER A 314 -11.43 6.98 4.33
N TYR A 315 -10.94 7.98 3.62
CA TYR A 315 -9.70 7.87 2.85
C TYR A 315 -8.47 7.65 3.75
N ILE A 316 -8.42 8.32 4.90
CA ILE A 316 -7.35 8.16 5.90
C ILE A 316 -7.39 6.76 6.54
N GLU A 317 -8.59 6.25 6.81
CA GLU A 317 -8.80 4.88 7.30
C GLU A 317 -8.47 3.83 6.23
N ASP A 318 -8.82 4.09 4.97
CA ASP A 318 -8.53 3.21 3.84
C ASP A 318 -7.02 3.07 3.60
N ALA A 319 -6.26 4.14 3.84
CA ALA A 319 -4.80 4.14 3.85
C ALA A 319 -4.18 3.56 5.15
N TYR A 320 -5.01 3.03 6.05
CA TYR A 320 -4.62 2.43 7.33
C TYR A 320 -3.86 3.37 8.28
N LEU A 321 -3.96 4.69 8.16
CA LEU A 321 -3.34 5.60 9.14
C LEU A 321 -4.08 5.56 10.49
N VAL A 322 -5.40 5.46 10.42
CA VAL A 322 -6.29 5.38 11.59
C VAL A 322 -7.34 4.30 11.41
N ILE A 323 -7.98 3.91 12.50
CA ILE A 323 -9.08 2.93 12.54
C ILE A 323 -10.24 3.53 13.32
N GLN A 324 -11.45 3.45 12.76
CA GLN A 324 -12.67 3.87 13.42
C GLN A 324 -13.32 2.70 14.16
N LEU A 325 -13.35 2.78 15.49
CA LEU A 325 -14.14 1.86 16.31
C LEU A 325 -15.53 2.43 16.54
N PHE A 326 -16.54 1.71 16.04
CA PHE A 326 -17.94 2.06 16.23
C PHE A 326 -18.42 1.60 17.61
N PRO A 327 -19.27 2.39 18.30
CA PRO A 327 -19.84 1.97 19.57
C PRO A 327 -20.79 0.79 19.35
N PHE A 328 -20.73 -0.19 20.25
CA PHE A 328 -21.64 -1.31 20.21
C PHE A 328 -23.09 -0.84 20.46
N SER A 329 -23.99 -1.22 19.56
CA SER A 329 -25.43 -1.01 19.73
C SER A 329 -26.20 -2.04 18.91
N ARG A 330 -27.32 -2.55 19.43
CA ARG A 330 -28.19 -3.45 18.65
C ARG A 330 -28.86 -2.74 17.46
N LYS A 331 -28.90 -1.41 17.46
CA LYS A 331 -29.51 -0.60 16.40
C LYS A 331 -28.41 0.01 15.53
N ILE A 332 -28.35 -0.38 14.25
CA ILE A 332 -27.35 0.13 13.28
C ILE A 332 -27.37 1.66 13.21
N LYS A 333 -28.57 2.27 13.21
CA LYS A 333 -28.72 3.74 13.22
C LYS A 333 -27.97 4.39 14.40
N HIS A 334 -28.00 3.77 15.58
CA HIS A 334 -27.29 4.28 16.75
C HIS A 334 -25.78 4.13 16.63
N GLN A 335 -25.28 3.02 16.05
CA GLN A 335 -23.85 2.85 15.79
C GLN A 335 -23.32 3.94 14.84
N LEU A 336 -24.07 4.26 13.77
CA LEU A 336 -23.65 5.24 12.77
C LEU A 336 -23.65 6.68 13.28
N MET A 337 -24.63 7.04 14.12
CA MET A 337 -24.82 8.41 14.62
C MET A 337 -23.94 8.76 15.81
N GLN A 338 -23.54 7.78 16.62
CA GLN A 338 -22.76 8.04 17.82
C GLN A 338 -21.29 8.37 17.53
N PRO A 339 -20.60 9.05 18.47
CA PRO A 339 -19.18 9.29 18.39
C PRO A 339 -18.40 7.98 18.23
N LYS A 340 -17.41 8.00 17.34
CA LYS A 340 -16.55 6.84 17.03
C LYS A 340 -15.22 7.04 17.71
N LYS A 341 -14.62 5.97 18.22
CA LYS A 341 -13.27 6.06 18.80
C LYS A 341 -12.23 5.88 17.70
N ILE A 342 -11.17 6.67 17.74
CA ILE A 342 -10.10 6.63 16.73
C ILE A 342 -8.85 6.02 17.34
N TYR A 343 -8.29 5.03 16.66
CA TYR A 343 -6.98 4.47 16.96
C TYR A 343 -6.02 4.72 15.82
N CYS A 344 -4.76 4.94 16.13
CA CYS A 344 -3.71 5.04 15.12
C CYS A 344 -3.05 3.68 14.94
N ILE A 345 -2.64 3.40 13.71
CA ILE A 345 -2.01 2.11 13.37
C ILE A 345 -0.70 1.85 14.11
N ASP A 346 0.01 2.92 14.48
CA ASP A 346 1.34 2.85 15.08
C ASP A 346 1.63 4.01 16.05
N THR A 347 2.28 3.72 17.17
CA THR A 347 2.64 4.72 18.18
C THR A 347 3.87 5.53 17.81
N GLY A 348 4.78 4.93 17.03
CA GLY A 348 5.93 5.63 16.50
C GLY A 348 5.53 6.72 15.52
N LEU A 349 4.50 6.46 14.71
CA LEU A 349 3.91 7.42 13.80
C LEU A 349 3.28 8.60 14.56
N ILE A 350 2.51 8.32 15.62
CA ILE A 350 1.95 9.35 16.52
C ILE A 350 3.08 10.26 17.04
N GLU A 351 4.15 9.68 17.57
CA GLU A 351 5.28 10.44 18.14
C GLU A 351 6.05 11.26 17.09
N SER A 352 6.07 10.83 15.82
CA SER A 352 6.71 11.57 14.73
C SER A 352 5.93 12.80 14.27
N ILE A 353 4.59 12.72 14.32
CA ILE A 353 3.66 13.76 13.86
C ILE A 353 3.36 14.74 14.99
N ASN A 354 3.18 14.23 16.21
CA ASN A 354 2.92 15.03 17.40
C ASN A 354 3.91 14.68 18.52
N PRO A 355 5.15 15.21 18.48
CA PRO A 355 6.16 14.92 19.50
C PRO A 355 5.67 15.30 20.90
N GLY A 356 5.87 14.42 21.88
CA GLY A 356 5.47 14.67 23.27
C GLY A 356 4.04 14.21 23.60
N CYS A 357 3.27 13.71 22.62
CA CYS A 357 1.98 13.07 22.90
C CYS A 357 2.13 11.78 23.74
N VAL A 358 3.35 11.26 23.86
CA VAL A 358 3.72 10.08 24.65
C VAL A 358 3.61 10.27 26.17
N GLU A 359 3.38 11.49 26.64
CA GLU A 359 3.18 11.77 28.06
C GLU A 359 1.89 11.14 28.63
N ASP A 360 0.85 10.95 27.81
CA ASP A 360 -0.37 10.23 28.20
C ASP A 360 -0.22 8.71 27.93
N ILE A 361 0.55 8.05 28.81
CA ILE A 361 0.80 6.60 28.76
C ILE A 361 -0.52 5.81 28.73
N GLY A 362 -1.57 6.30 29.39
CA GLY A 362 -2.88 5.65 29.42
C GLY A 362 -3.47 5.51 28.02
N LYS A 363 -3.53 6.61 27.26
CA LYS A 363 -4.04 6.58 25.87
C LYS A 363 -3.19 5.72 24.95
N ILE A 364 -1.86 5.76 25.10
CA ILE A 364 -0.95 4.97 24.27
C ILE A 364 -1.13 3.49 24.52
N MET A 365 -1.15 3.08 25.78
CA MET A 365 -1.37 1.69 26.13
C MET A 365 -2.72 1.19 25.60
N GLU A 366 -3.76 2.03 25.69
CA GLU A 366 -5.05 1.72 25.08
C GLU A 366 -4.94 1.51 23.56
N ASN A 367 -4.22 2.39 22.85
CA ASN A 367 -4.01 2.26 21.41
C ASN A 367 -3.26 0.97 21.05
N ILE A 368 -2.16 0.68 21.74
CA ILE A 368 -1.36 -0.54 21.52
C ILE A 368 -2.24 -1.79 21.70
N VAL A 369 -3.01 -1.83 22.79
CA VAL A 369 -3.91 -2.97 23.06
C VAL A 369 -5.01 -3.06 22.01
N ALA A 370 -5.62 -1.94 21.61
CA ALA A 370 -6.66 -1.94 20.57
C ALA A 370 -6.14 -2.49 19.24
N ILE A 371 -4.96 -2.04 18.78
CA ILE A 371 -4.33 -2.56 17.56
C ILE A 371 -3.96 -4.04 17.71
N ASP A 372 -3.50 -4.47 18.88
CA ASP A 372 -3.20 -5.89 19.14
C ASP A 372 -4.46 -6.78 19.13
N LEU A 373 -5.58 -6.29 19.67
CA LEU A 373 -6.85 -7.01 19.61
C LEU A 373 -7.37 -7.12 18.18
N LEU A 374 -7.31 -6.04 17.40
CA LEU A 374 -7.70 -6.05 15.97
C LEU A 374 -6.79 -6.96 15.13
N ARG A 375 -5.51 -7.08 15.49
CA ARG A 375 -4.58 -8.06 14.88
C ARG A 375 -4.99 -9.50 15.17
N ARG A 376 -5.54 -9.76 16.37
CA ARG A 376 -6.01 -11.09 16.79
C ARG A 376 -7.39 -11.45 16.25
N GLU A 377 -8.28 -10.48 16.05
CA GLU A 377 -9.61 -10.71 15.46
C GLU A 377 -9.49 -11.26 14.04
N ASN A 378 -8.55 -10.74 13.24
CA ASN A 378 -8.20 -11.31 11.95
C ASN A 378 -7.85 -12.81 12.01
N ARG A 379 -7.45 -13.33 13.19
CA ARG A 379 -7.11 -14.76 13.41
C ARG A 379 -8.32 -15.66 13.68
N ASN A 380 -9.45 -15.08 14.08
CA ASN A 380 -10.62 -15.82 14.56
C ASN A 380 -11.81 -15.78 13.57
N ASP A 381 -11.73 -14.96 12.51
CA ASP A 381 -12.69 -14.89 11.41
C ASP A 381 -12.33 -15.82 10.22
N ILE A 382 -11.28 -16.64 10.38
CA ILE A 382 -10.90 -17.76 9.50
C ILE A 382 -11.26 -19.05 10.23
#